data_AF-A0A949RRC1-F1
#
_entry.id   AF-A0A949RRC1-F1
#
_cell.length_a   1.000
_cell.length_b   1.000
_cell.length_c   1.000
_cell.angle_alpha   90.00
_cell.angle_beta   90.00
_cell.angle_gamma   90.00
#
_symmetry.space_group_name_H-M   'P 1'
#
loop_
_entity.id
_entity.type
_entity.pdbx_description
1 polymer ?
#
loop_
_entity_poly.entity_id
_entity_poly.type
_entity_poly.pdbx_seq_one_letter_code
_entity_poly.pdbx_strand_id
1 'polypeptide(L)' 'MRDSEIIEAEIMEISAIADDTIKFERIVSWCAAHPDEVAYALHMLLGRHEK' A
#
# COMPACT_ATOMS: atom_id res chain seq x y z
N MET A 1 -9.41 -8.96 7.89
CA MET A 1 -8.09 -8.52 7.39
C MET A 1 -7.64 -9.56 6.38
N ARG A 2 -7.34 -9.12 5.16
CA ARG A 2 -6.86 -10.01 4.08
C ARG A 2 -5.46 -10.54 4.42
N ASP A 3 -5.00 -11.49 3.61
CA ASP A 3 -3.65 -12.04 3.74
C ASP A 3 -2.61 -10.93 3.57
N SER A 4 -1.56 -10.94 4.40
CA SER A 4 -0.48 -9.97 4.34
C SER A 4 0.24 -10.01 3.00
N GLU A 5 0.37 -11.18 2.37
CA GLU A 5 1.03 -11.31 1.07
C GLU A 5 0.24 -10.58 -0.03
N ILE A 6 -1.09 -10.58 0.07
CA ILE A 6 -1.97 -9.88 -0.87
C ILE A 6 -1.81 -8.37 -0.70
N ILE A 7 -1.88 -7.88 0.55
CA ILE A 7 -1.72 -6.46 0.87
C ILE A 7 -0.33 -5.98 0.41
N GLU A 8 0.72 -6.75 0.67
CA GLU A 8 2.08 -6.42 0.23
C GLU A 8 2.18 -6.35 -1.30
N ALA A 9 1.64 -7.33 -2.02
CA ALA A 9 1.69 -7.36 -3.48
C ALA A 9 1.00 -6.15 -4.11
N GLU A 10 -0.20 -5.80 -3.63
CA GLU A 10 -0.96 -4.64 -4.13
C GLU A 10 -0.19 -3.32 -3.89
N ILE A 11 0.36 -3.14 -2.69
CA ILE A 11 1.12 -1.92 -2.35
C ILE A 11 2.43 -1.83 -3.14
N MET A 12 3.10 -2.96 -3.38
CA MET A 12 4.31 -3.01 -4.22
C MET A 12 3.99 -2.69 -5.69
N GLU A 13 2.87 -3.19 -6.22
CA GLU A 13 2.40 -2.87 -7.56
C GLU A 13 2.12 -1.37 -7.71
N ILE A 14 1.42 -0.77 -6.75
CA ILE A 14 1.17 0.68 -6.73
C ILE A 14 2.49 1.46 -6.64
N SER A 15 3.44 1.00 -5.82
CA SER A 15 4.74 1.66 -5.65
C SER A 15 5.60 1.65 -6.91
N ALA A 16 5.42 0.65 -7.78
CA ALA A 16 6.14 0.52 -9.05
C ALA A 16 5.66 1.50 -10.13
N ILE A 17 4.55 2.21 -9.92
CA ILE A 17 4.03 3.21 -10.87
C ILE A 17 5.05 4.36 -10.99
N ALA A 18 5.45 4.70 -12.21
CA ALA A 18 6.43 5.76 -12.45
C ALA A 18 5.83 7.18 -12.33
N ASP A 19 4.58 7.35 -12.76
CA ASP A 19 3.88 8.63 -12.71
C ASP A 19 3.35 8.90 -11.30
N ASP A 20 3.86 9.94 -10.65
CA ASP A 20 3.51 10.26 -9.26
C ASP A 20 2.06 10.70 -9.06
N THR A 21 1.43 11.29 -10.09
CA THR A 21 0.00 11.66 -10.01
C THR A 21 -0.85 10.40 -10.00
N ILE A 22 -0.58 9.48 -10.93
CA ILE A 22 -1.28 8.19 -11.01
C ILE A 22 -1.02 7.35 -9.77
N LYS A 23 0.23 7.30 -9.30
CA LYS A 23 0.61 6.61 -8.05
C LYS A 23 -0.19 7.14 -6.87
N PHE A 24 -0.27 8.46 -6.71
CA PHE A 24 -1.02 9.08 -5.64
C PHE A 24 -2.52 8.74 -5.71
N GLU A 25 -3.14 8.86 -6.88
CA GLU A 25 -4.54 8.49 -7.08
C GLU A 25 -4.82 7.02 -6.73
N ARG A 26 -3.90 6.11 -7.09
CA ARG A 26 -4.02 4.68 -6.78
C ARG A 26 -3.85 4.39 -5.30
N ILE A 27 -2.94 5.07 -4.60
CA ILE A 27 -2.81 4.99 -3.14
C ILE A 27 -4.11 5.44 -2.47
N VAL A 28 -4.65 6.61 -2.84
CA VAL A 28 -5.88 7.15 -2.25
C VAL A 28 -7.06 6.21 -2.49
N SER A 29 -7.19 5.69 -3.72
CA SER A 29 -8.24 4.75 -4.08
C SER A 29 -8.14 3.44 -3.28
N TRP A 30 -6.93 2.92 -3.09
CA TRP A 30 -6.68 1.71 -2.30
C TRP A 30 -7.06 1.94 -0.82
N CYS A 31 -6.65 3.06 -0.22
CA CYS A 31 -7.01 3.43 1.14
C CYS A 31 -8.53 3.56 1.33
N ALA A 32 -9.25 4.09 0.33
CA ALA A 32 -10.70 4.20 0.37
C ALA A 32 -11.41 2.83 0.25
N ALA A 33 -10.84 1.90 -0.52
CA ALA A 33 -11.37 0.54 -0.67
C ALA A 33 -11.08 -0.34 0.55
N HIS A 34 -9.99 -0.08 1.27
CA HIS A 34 -9.49 -0.90 2.37
C HIS A 34 -9.12 -0.06 3.62
N PRO A 35 -10.06 0.71 4.20
CA PRO A 35 -9.75 1.64 5.28
C PRO A 35 -9.18 0.96 6.54
N ASP A 36 -9.65 -0.25 6.86
CA ASP A 36 -9.20 -1.02 8.02
C ASP A 36 -7.77 -1.57 7.87
N GLU A 37 -7.23 -1.58 6.65
CA GLU A 37 -5.92 -2.16 6.33
C GLU A 37 -4.83 -1.09 6.20
N VAL A 38 -5.20 0.20 6.18
CA VAL A 38 -4.26 1.33 6.02
C VAL A 38 -3.20 1.36 7.11
N ALA A 39 -3.61 1.26 8.38
CA ALA A 39 -2.67 1.30 9.50
C ALA A 39 -1.68 0.12 9.45
N TYR A 40 -2.16 -1.05 9.04
CA TYR A 40 -1.34 -2.25 8.88
C TYR A 40 -0.33 -2.10 7.73
N ALA A 41 -0.78 -1.66 6.56
CA ALA A 41 0.06 -1.42 5.39
C ALA A 41 1.16 -0.38 5.70
N LEU A 42 0.83 0.69 6.43
CA LEU A 42 1.83 1.68 6.88
C LEU A 42 2.87 1.08 7.81
N HIS A 43 2.46 0.29 8.81
CA HIS A 43 3.38 -0.38 9.71
C HIS A 43 4.32 -1.34 8.96
N MET A 44 3.77 -2.12 8.02
CA MET A 44 4.54 -3.02 7.16
C MET A 44 5.58 -2.26 6.32
N LEU A 45 5.21 -1.14 5.68
CA LEU A 45 6.12 -0.34 4.87
C LEU A 45 7.24 0.30 5.70
N LEU A 46 6.90 0.89 6.84
CA LEU A 46 7.87 1.53 7.73
C LEU A 46 8.81 0.51 8.37
N GLY A 47 8.30 -0.65 8.78
CA GLY A 47 9.09 -1.73 9.35
C GLY A 47 10.05 -2.38 8.34
N ARG A 48 9.79 -2.31 7.03
CA ARG A 48 10.76 -2.71 6.00
C ARG A 48 11.93 -1.75 5.87
N HIS A 49 11.73 -0.47 6.18
CA HIS A 49 12.75 0.55 6.03
C HIS A 49 13.78 0.55 7.18
N GLU A 50 13.49 -0.16 8.27
CA GLU A 50 14.34 -0.32 9.46
C GLU A 50 15.23 -1.60 9.42
N LYS A 51 15.16 -2.41 8.36
CA LYS A 51 16.05 -3.57 8.14
C LYS A 51 17.03 -3.30 7.00
#